data_AF-A0A3C1YA26-F1
#
_entry.id   AF-A0A3C1YA26-F1
#
_cell.length_a   1.000
_cell.length_b   1.000
_cell.length_c   1.000
_cell.angle_alpha   90.00
_cell.angle_beta   90.00
_cell.angle_gamma   90.00
#
_symmetry.space_group_name_H-M   'P 1'
#
loop_
_entity.id
_entity.type
_entity.pdbx_description
1 polymer ?
#
loop_
_entity_poly.entity_id
_entity_poly.type
_entity_poly.pdbx_seq_one_letter_code
_entity_poly.pdbx_strand_id
1 'polypeptide(L)'
;MSQEQRHILLACGAVRGARRQSAHSYGIAFDVGVEHSDYWLWKNPGAAETDRISYANRIPHELVEIFRRHGFIWGGAWYHYDTMHFEFRPEILRFASMR
;
A
#
# COMPACT_ATOMS: atom_id res chain seq x y z
N MET A 1 -17.76 16.02 13.54
CA MET A 1 -16.29 16.14 13.54
C MET A 1 -15.87 16.25 12.08
N SER A 2 -15.46 17.44 11.64
CA SER A 2 -15.08 17.66 10.23
C SER A 2 -13.82 16.86 9.92
N GLN A 3 -13.92 15.96 8.95
CA GLN A 3 -12.76 15.29 8.36
C GLN A 3 -11.94 16.35 7.62
N GLU A 4 -10.88 16.87 8.25
CA GLU A 4 -9.80 17.48 7.45
C GLU A 4 -9.35 16.44 6.43
N GLN A 5 -9.35 16.82 5.15
CA GLN A 5 -8.87 15.96 4.06
C GLN A 5 -7.37 15.71 4.24
N ARG A 6 -7.03 14.71 5.04
CA ARG A 6 -5.65 14.22 5.17
C ARG A 6 -5.36 13.38 3.94
N HIS A 7 -4.78 14.03 2.93
CA HIS A 7 -4.37 13.39 1.68
C HIS A 7 -3.27 12.33 1.89
N ILE A 8 -2.57 12.39 3.03
CA ILE A 8 -1.59 11.41 3.47
C ILE A 8 -1.97 10.90 4.87
N LEU A 9 -1.98 9.59 5.07
CA LEU A 9 -2.30 8.93 6.33
C LEU A 9 -1.12 8.08 6.84
N LEU A 10 -0.89 8.15 8.15
CA LEU A 10 0.05 7.30 8.89
C LEU A 10 -0.74 6.47 9.92
N ALA A 11 -1.03 5.21 9.61
CA ALA A 11 -1.84 4.33 10.46
C ALA A 11 -0.95 3.45 11.36
N CYS A 12 -0.63 3.94 12.55
CA CYS A 12 0.22 3.23 13.52
C CYS A 12 -0.59 2.17 14.31
N GLY A 13 -0.09 0.93 14.37
CA GLY A 13 -0.70 -0.15 15.15
C GLY A 13 -0.27 -1.55 14.73
N ALA A 14 -0.84 -2.56 15.37
CA ALA A 14 -0.70 -3.95 14.93
C ALA A 14 -1.43 -4.15 13.60
N VAL A 15 -0.83 -4.92 12.69
CA VAL A 15 -1.50 -5.33 11.46
C VAL A 15 -2.69 -6.21 11.83
N ARG A 16 -3.87 -5.92 11.26
CA ARG A 16 -5.08 -6.70 11.51
C ARG A 16 -4.82 -8.18 11.19
N GLY A 17 -5.04 -9.05 12.18
CA GLY A 17 -4.84 -10.50 12.02
C GLY A 17 -3.39 -10.99 12.17
N ALA A 18 -2.43 -10.12 12.49
CA ALA A 18 -1.04 -10.52 12.71
C ALA A 18 -0.48 -9.98 14.03
N ARG A 19 0.53 -10.67 14.58
CA ARG A 19 1.24 -10.26 15.81
C ARG A 19 2.43 -9.30 15.55
N ARG A 20 2.46 -8.64 14.38
CA ARG A 20 3.51 -7.69 13.98
C ARG A 20 2.96 -6.27 13.84
N GLN A 21 3.81 -5.27 14.07
CA GLN A 21 3.45 -3.87 13.83
C GLN A 21 3.39 -3.57 12.34
N SER A 22 2.57 -2.58 11.99
CA SER A 22 2.48 -2.02 10.65
C SER A 22 3.78 -1.31 10.26
N ALA A 23 4.12 -1.30 8.97
CA ALA A 23 5.23 -0.50 8.45
C ALA A 23 5.07 1.00 8.78
N HIS A 24 3.82 1.47 8.86
CA HIS A 24 3.46 2.81 9.32
C HIS A 24 3.97 3.12 10.73
N SER A 25 4.02 2.12 11.63
CA SER A 25 4.51 2.29 13.00
C SER A 25 6.01 2.58 13.08
N TYR A 26 6.76 2.20 12.04
CA TYR A 26 8.20 2.44 11.95
C TYR A 26 8.53 3.73 11.17
N GLY A 27 7.52 4.47 10.71
CA GLY A 27 7.73 5.68 9.90
C GLY A 27 8.30 5.40 8.50
N ILE A 28 8.23 4.15 8.03
CA ILE A 28 8.73 3.74 6.72
C ILE A 28 7.62 3.58 5.69
N ALA A 29 6.36 3.81 6.06
CA ALA A 29 5.23 3.72 5.14
C ALA A 29 4.21 4.82 5.38
N PHE A 30 3.50 5.18 4.32
CA PHE A 30 2.39 6.12 4.35
C PHE A 30 1.36 5.72 3.29
N ASP A 31 0.13 6.19 3.48
CA ASP A 31 -0.95 5.98 2.54
C ASP A 31 -1.35 7.30 1.88
N VAL A 32 -1.61 7.29 0.57
CA VAL A 32 -2.03 8.48 -0.20
C VAL A 32 -3.42 8.29 -0.78
N GLY A 33 -4.22 9.37 -0.75
CA GLY A 33 -5.48 9.42 -1.51
C GLY A 33 -6.46 8.32 -1.10
N VAL A 34 -6.56 8.05 0.22
CA VAL A 34 -7.33 6.93 0.81
C VAL A 34 -8.76 6.85 0.28
N GLU A 35 -9.41 7.97 0.00
CA GLU A 35 -10.77 8.03 -0.56
C GLU A 35 -10.88 7.46 -1.98
N HIS A 36 -9.77 7.43 -2.72
CA HIS A 36 -9.64 6.87 -4.07
C HIS A 36 -8.98 5.49 -4.07
N SER A 37 -8.69 4.91 -2.91
CA SER A 37 -7.98 3.65 -2.84
C SER A 37 -8.89 2.46 -3.09
N ASP A 38 -8.29 1.41 -3.62
CA ASP A 38 -8.83 0.08 -3.76
C ASP A 38 -7.93 -0.92 -3.01
N TYR A 39 -8.53 -1.69 -2.11
CA TYR A 39 -7.94 -2.82 -1.42
C TYR A 39 -8.53 -4.12 -1.98
N TRP A 40 -7.70 -5.14 -2.17
CA TRP A 40 -8.10 -6.37 -2.85
C TRP A 40 -9.34 -7.03 -2.22
N LEU A 41 -9.43 -7.11 -0.89
CA LEU A 41 -10.56 -7.75 -0.22
C LEU A 41 -11.85 -6.93 -0.31
N TRP A 42 -11.76 -5.61 -0.45
CA TRP A 42 -12.95 -4.77 -0.66
C TRP A 42 -13.55 -4.97 -2.05
N LYS A 43 -12.70 -5.23 -3.05
CA LYS A 43 -13.13 -5.52 -4.42
C LYS A 43 -13.52 -6.98 -4.65
N ASN A 44 -13.01 -7.88 -3.81
CA ASN A 44 -13.23 -9.32 -3.93
C ASN A 44 -13.79 -9.84 -2.59
N PRO A 45 -15.01 -9.42 -2.20
CA PRO A 45 -15.58 -9.79 -0.91
C PRO A 45 -15.78 -11.31 -0.84
N GLY A 46 -15.27 -11.93 0.22
CA GLY A 46 -15.37 -13.38 0.43
C GLY A 46 -14.34 -14.23 -0.31
N ALA A 47 -13.42 -13.62 -1.06
CA ALA A 47 -12.32 -14.34 -1.70
C ALA A 47 -11.32 -14.86 -0.65
N ALA A 48 -10.83 -16.08 -0.85
CA ALA A 48 -9.68 -16.62 -0.13
C ALA A 48 -8.37 -16.07 -0.72
N GLU A 49 -7.28 -16.18 0.04
CA GLU A 49 -5.96 -15.65 -0.38
C GLU A 49 -5.44 -16.29 -1.68
N THR A 50 -5.84 -17.52 -1.98
CA THR A 50 -5.42 -18.28 -3.17
C THR A 50 -6.36 -18.12 -4.37
N ASP A 51 -7.50 -17.48 -4.19
CA ASP A 51 -8.45 -17.29 -5.28
C ASP A 51 -7.92 -16.31 -6.32
N ARG A 52 -8.47 -16.38 -7.52
CA ARG A 52 -8.16 -15.42 -8.58
C ARG A 52 -8.78 -14.06 -8.23
N ILE A 53 -7.93 -13.08 -7.96
CA ILE A 53 -8.33 -11.75 -7.52
C ILE A 53 -8.55 -10.82 -8.73
N SER A 54 -9.68 -10.10 -8.76
CA SER A 54 -9.89 -9.01 -9.70
C SER A 54 -9.08 -7.80 -9.28
N TYR A 55 -8.28 -7.26 -10.21
CA TYR A 55 -7.50 -6.05 -9.98
C TYR A 55 -8.34 -4.79 -10.13
N ALA A 56 -8.08 -3.78 -9.30
CA ALA A 56 -8.61 -2.43 -9.45
C ALA A 56 -7.59 -1.42 -8.94
N ASN A 57 -7.46 -0.31 -9.66
CA ASN A 57 -6.64 0.82 -9.24
C ASN A 57 -7.24 2.13 -9.77
N ARG A 58 -7.36 3.12 -8.89
CA ARG A 58 -7.74 4.50 -9.22
C ARG A 58 -6.66 5.52 -8.88
N ILE A 59 -5.54 5.09 -8.29
CA ILE A 59 -4.39 5.96 -8.03
C ILE A 59 -3.69 6.30 -9.35
N PRO A 60 -3.45 7.59 -9.66
CA PRO A 60 -2.76 8.00 -10.87
C PRO A 60 -1.38 7.38 -10.99
N HIS A 61 -1.08 6.84 -12.18
CA HIS A 61 0.22 6.21 -12.45
C HIS A 61 1.39 7.20 -12.24
N GLU A 62 1.21 8.48 -12.58
CA GLU A 62 2.24 9.51 -12.38
C GLU A 62 2.65 9.66 -10.91
N LEU A 63 1.69 9.55 -9.99
CA LEU A 63 1.92 9.61 -8.56
C LEU A 63 2.74 8.41 -8.09
N VAL A 64 2.40 7.22 -8.59
CA VAL A 64 3.16 5.99 -8.35
C VAL A 64 4.62 6.15 -8.81
N GLU A 65 4.82 6.67 -10.03
CA GLU A 65 6.16 6.84 -10.59
C GLU A 65 7.01 7.86 -9.83
N ILE A 66 6.41 8.94 -9.31
CA ILE A 66 7.11 9.89 -8.44
C ILE A 66 7.68 9.16 -7.23
N PHE A 67 6.86 8.41 -6.49
CA PHE A 67 7.31 7.73 -5.28
C PHE A 67 8.29 6.58 -5.58
N ARG A 68 8.10 5.83 -6.67
CA ARG A 68 9.04 4.78 -7.08
C ARG A 68 10.44 5.33 -7.38
N ARG A 69 10.54 6.50 -8.03
CA ARG A 69 11.84 7.17 -8.25
C ARG A 69 12.56 7.54 -6.95
N HIS A 70 11.81 7.77 -5.87
CA HIS A 70 12.35 8.04 -4.54
C HIS A 70 12.59 6.77 -3.70
N GLY A 71 12.44 5.58 -4.27
CA GLY A 71 12.73 4.31 -3.61
C GLY A 71 11.57 3.74 -2.79
N PHE A 72 10.35 4.25 -2.99
CA PHE A 72 9.15 3.64 -2.41
C PHE A 72 8.65 2.48 -3.27
N ILE A 73 8.17 1.45 -2.59
CA ILE A 73 7.46 0.32 -3.18
C ILE A 73 5.97 0.58 -3.03
N TRP A 74 5.24 0.35 -4.11
CA TRP A 74 3.80 0.61 -4.17
C TRP A 74 3.00 -0.67 -3.95
N GLY A 75 2.11 -0.65 -2.96
CA GLY A 75 1.25 -1.78 -2.61
C GLY A 75 0.24 -2.15 -3.69
N GLY A 76 -0.05 -1.23 -4.62
CA GLY A 76 -0.92 -1.50 -5.78
C GLY A 76 -0.31 -2.42 -6.84
N ALA A 77 0.99 -2.76 -6.73
CA ALA A 77 1.66 -3.72 -7.61
C ALA A 77 1.65 -5.16 -7.05
N TRP A 78 1.15 -5.38 -5.84
CA TRP A 78 1.08 -6.71 -5.22
C TRP A 78 -0.11 -7.51 -5.74
N TYR A 79 -0.05 -8.84 -5.58
CA TYR A 79 -1.20 -9.71 -5.89
C TYR A 79 -2.41 -9.37 -5.00
N HIS A 80 -2.17 -9.31 -3.68
CA HIS A 80 -3.10 -8.77 -2.69
C HIS A 80 -2.89 -7.26 -2.58
N TYR A 81 -3.31 -6.54 -3.62
CA TYR A 81 -3.02 -5.12 -3.76
C TYR A 81 -3.64 -4.27 -2.64
N ASP A 82 -2.88 -3.23 -2.28
CA ASP A 82 -3.29 -2.14 -1.39
C ASP A 82 -2.82 -0.82 -2.02
N THR A 83 -3.70 -0.21 -2.82
CA THR A 83 -3.29 0.84 -3.77
C THR A 83 -2.92 2.17 -3.12
N MET A 84 -3.40 2.45 -1.92
CA MET A 84 -2.99 3.65 -1.18
C MET A 84 -1.59 3.53 -0.58
N HIS A 85 -1.10 2.30 -0.40
CA HIS A 85 0.08 2.03 0.42
C HIS A 85 1.40 2.26 -0.33
N PHE A 86 2.28 3.02 0.30
CA PHE A 86 3.67 3.17 -0.12
C PHE A 86 4.59 2.85 1.05
N GLU A 87 5.56 1.95 0.84
CA GLU A 87 6.56 1.60 1.86
C GLU A 87 8.00 1.75 1.34
N PHE A 88 8.89 2.23 2.19
CA PHE A 88 10.30 2.39 1.92
C PHE A 88 11.09 1.21 2.48
N ARG A 89 11.50 0.31 1.59
CA ARG A 89 12.28 -0.91 1.91
C ARG A 89 13.50 -1.01 0.98
N PRO A 90 14.52 -0.16 1.17
CA PRO A 90 15.67 -0.09 0.25
C PRO A 90 16.44 -1.41 0.14
N GLU A 91 16.37 -2.26 1.16
CA GLU A 91 16.96 -3.60 1.13
C GLU A 91 16.34 -4.51 0.07
N ILE A 92 15.03 -4.37 -0.21
CA ILE A 92 14.35 -5.13 -1.27
C ILE A 92 14.83 -4.65 -2.64
N LEU A 93 14.91 -3.32 -2.82
CA LEU A 93 15.38 -2.72 -4.07
C LEU A 93 16.84 -3.07 -4.36
N ARG A 94 17.70 -3.05 -3.32
CA ARG A 94 19.09 -3.48 -3.44
C ARG A 94 19.21 -4.95 -3.84
N PHE A 95 18.41 -5.83 -3.24
CA PHE A 95 18.39 -7.24 -3.61
C PHE A 95 17.96 -7.42 -5.08
N ALA A 96 16.94 -6.69 -5.53
CA ALA A 96 16.46 -6.75 -6.91
C ALA A 96 17.52 -6.25 -7.92
N SER A 97 18.33 -5.24 -7.57
CA SER A 97 19.36 -4.69 -8.45
C SER A 97 20.66 -5.50 -8.51
N MET A 98 20.86 -6.46 -7.59
CA MET A 98 22.03 -7.34 -7.58
C MET A 98 21.88 -8.56 -8.51
N ARG A 99 20.75 -8.66 -9.20
CA ARG A 99 20.37 -9.78 -10.05
C ARG A 99 20.46 -9.39 -11.52
#